data_AF-A0A7C1I626-F1
#
_entry.id   AF-A0A7C1I626-F1
#
_cell.length_a   1.000
_cell.length_b   1.000
_cell.length_c   1.000
_cell.angle_alpha   90.00
_cell.angle_beta   90.00
_cell.angle_gamma   90.00
#
_symmetry.space_group_name_H-M   'P 1'
#
loop_
_entity.id
_entity.type
_entity.pdbx_description
1 polymer ?
#
loop_
_entity_poly.entity_id
_entity_poly.type
_entity_poly.pdbx_seq_one_letter_code
_entity_poly.pdbx_strand_id
1 'polypeptide(L)' 'MDTEEIAAIARKHALLNAVKFDGEADLKAVMGKVMAEVKGNAKDVVPVVQRVIKEVNGLTLTQQEQEIAVLD' A
#
# COMPACT_ATOMS: atom_id res chain seq x y z
N MET A 1 0.59 3.56 -16.64
CA MET A 1 0.65 2.47 -15.66
C MET A 1 -0.71 1.81 -15.63
N ASP A 2 -0.73 0.50 -15.61
CA ASP A 2 -1.99 -0.23 -15.39
C ASP A 2 -2.34 -0.26 -13.90
N THR A 3 -3.53 -0.75 -13.59
CA THR A 3 -4.04 -0.86 -12.22
C THR A 3 -3.20 -1.81 -11.36
N GLU A 4 -2.54 -2.81 -11.95
CA GLU A 4 -1.74 -3.80 -11.23
C GLU A 4 -0.42 -3.20 -10.76
N GLU A 5 0.25 -2.42 -11.60
CA GLU A 5 1.47 -1.69 -11.22
C GLU A 5 1.18 -0.69 -10.08
N ILE A 6 0.05 0.03 -10.14
CA ILE A 6 -0.38 0.94 -9.06
C ILE A 6 -0.64 0.14 -7.77
N ALA A 7 -1.28 -1.02 -7.88
CA ALA A 7 -1.57 -1.87 -6.72
C ALA A 7 -0.30 -2.41 -6.07
N ALA A 8 0.70 -2.82 -6.87
CA ALA A 8 1.98 -3.31 -6.35
C ALA A 8 2.72 -2.23 -5.54
N ILE A 9 2.81 -1.00 -6.09
CA ILE A 9 3.42 0.13 -5.39
C ILE A 9 2.63 0.49 -4.14
N ALA A 10 1.29 0.54 -4.23
CA ALA A 10 0.43 0.79 -3.08
C ALA A 10 0.63 -0.26 -1.98
N ARG A 11 0.78 -1.53 -2.35
CA ARG A 11 0.91 -2.65 -1.41
C ARG A 11 2.23 -2.59 -0.67
N LYS A 12 3.33 -2.31 -1.36
CA LYS A 12 4.63 -2.05 -0.75
C LYS A 12 4.55 -0.94 0.30
N HIS A 13 4.01 0.23 -0.06
CA HIS A 13 3.92 1.36 0.85
C HIS A 13 2.92 1.13 1.99
N ALA A 14 1.81 0.43 1.75
CA ALA A 14 0.85 0.06 2.78
C ALA A 14 1.44 -0.90 3.80
N LEU A 15 2.14 -1.97 3.37
CA LEU A 15 2.79 -2.91 4.27
C LEU A 15 3.86 -2.25 5.14
N LEU A 16 4.74 -1.45 4.53
CA LEU A 16 5.79 -0.72 5.26
C LEU A 16 5.19 0.27 6.28
N ASN A 17 4.06 0.89 5.93
CA ASN A 17 3.35 1.79 6.84
C ASN A 17 2.70 1.00 7.99
N ALA A 18 1.95 -0.06 7.69
CA ALA A 18 1.28 -0.90 8.68
C ALA A 18 2.25 -1.50 9.69
N VAL A 19 3.34 -2.13 9.23
CA VAL A 19 4.34 -2.72 10.14
C VAL A 19 5.00 -1.67 11.03
N LYS A 20 5.19 -0.45 10.52
CA LYS A 20 5.72 0.67 11.31
C LYS A 20 4.72 1.18 12.36
N PHE A 21 3.42 1.00 12.14
CA PHE A 21 2.35 1.56 12.96
C PHE A 21 1.40 0.44 13.44
N ASP A 22 1.98 -0.58 14.10
CA ASP A 22 1.26 -1.62 14.85
C ASP A 22 0.18 -2.38 14.06
N GLY A 23 0.39 -2.54 12.76
CA GLY A 23 -0.48 -3.30 11.87
C GLY A 23 -1.50 -2.48 11.09
N GLU A 24 -1.49 -1.15 11.22
CA GLU A 24 -2.47 -0.26 10.59
C GLU A 24 -1.84 0.70 9.58
N ALA A 25 -2.20 0.55 8.30
CA ALA A 25 -1.82 1.49 7.25
C ALA A 25 -2.78 2.68 7.20
N ASP A 26 -2.22 3.89 7.13
CA ASP A 26 -2.95 5.15 6.95
C ASP A 26 -3.02 5.56 5.47
N LEU A 27 -4.22 5.96 5.04
CA LEU A 27 -4.46 6.37 3.65
C LEU A 27 -3.62 7.57 3.23
N LYS A 28 -3.47 8.60 4.08
CA LYS A 28 -2.74 9.81 3.68
C LYS A 28 -1.25 9.55 3.54
N ALA A 29 -0.67 8.81 4.49
CA ALA A 29 0.74 8.44 4.48
C ALA A 29 1.09 7.59 3.24
N VAL A 30 0.28 6.56 2.96
CA VAL A 30 0.48 5.69 1.79
C VAL A 30 0.25 6.45 0.48
N MET A 31 -0.84 7.24 0.38
CA MET A 31 -1.14 8.03 -0.81
C MET A 31 0.00 8.98 -1.19
N GLY A 32 0.61 9.65 -0.20
CA GLY A 32 1.75 10.55 -0.44
C GLY A 32 2.95 9.84 -1.06
N LYS A 33 3.22 8.59 -0.67
CA LYS A 33 4.29 7.76 -1.25
C LYS A 33 3.94 7.25 -2.64
N VAL A 34 2.73 6.73 -2.81
CA VAL A 34 2.26 6.20 -4.10
C VAL A 34 2.26 7.30 -5.17
N MET A 35 1.74 8.49 -4.86
CA MET A 35 1.69 9.61 -5.81
C MET A 35 3.09 10.16 -6.19
N ALA A 36 4.12 9.88 -5.39
CA ALA A 36 5.50 10.25 -5.74
C ALA A 36 6.11 9.30 -6.78
N GLU A 37 5.63 8.06 -6.88
CA GLU A 37 6.15 7.02 -7.78
C GLU A 37 5.26 6.78 -8.99
N VAL A 38 3.94 6.89 -8.81
CA VAL A 38 2.94 6.63 -9.86
C VAL A 38 2.76 7.85 -10.75
N LYS A 39 2.93 7.67 -12.06
CA LYS A 39 2.53 8.66 -13.07
C LYS A 39 1.04 8.47 -13.40
N GLY A 40 0.17 9.04 -12.58
CA GLY A 40 -1.29 8.96 -12.72
C GLY A 40 -2.02 10.10 -12.02
N ASN A 41 -3.31 10.28 -12.34
CA ASN A 41 -4.13 11.24 -11.63
C ASN A 41 -4.68 10.63 -10.32
N ALA A 42 -5.02 11.48 -9.35
CA ALA A 42 -5.53 11.01 -8.06
C ALA A 42 -6.86 10.25 -8.17
N LYS A 43 -7.71 10.56 -9.16
CA LYS A 43 -9.03 9.92 -9.31
C LYS A 43 -8.91 8.44 -9.64
N ASP A 44 -7.87 8.06 -10.40
CA ASP A 44 -7.62 6.68 -10.80
C ASP A 44 -6.82 5.92 -9.73
N VAL A 45 -5.92 6.60 -9.02
CA VAL A 45 -5.03 6.00 -8.02
C VAL A 45 -5.73 5.77 -6.67
N VAL A 46 -6.57 6.71 -6.21
CA VAL A 46 -7.22 6.68 -4.89
C VAL A 46 -8.01 5.38 -4.65
N PRO A 47 -8.89 4.93 -5.56
CA PRO A 47 -9.66 3.70 -5.35
C PRO A 47 -8.77 2.46 -5.21
N VAL A 48 -7.65 2.42 -5.94
CA VAL A 48 -6.69 1.30 -5.90
C VAL A 48 -5.99 1.27 -4.55
N VAL A 49 -5.48 2.41 -4.08
CA VAL A 49 -4.79 2.51 -2.79
C VAL A 49 -5.73 2.18 -1.63
N GLN A 50 -6.98 2.67 -1.65
CA GLN A 50 -7.97 2.35 -0.61
C GLN A 50 -8.25 0.85 -0.52
N ARG A 51 -8.41 0.18 -1.67
CA ARG A 51 -8.60 -1.28 -1.72
C ARG A 51 -7.40 -1.99 -1.10
N VAL A 52 -6.19 -1.63 -1.50
CA VAL A 52 -4.95 -2.26 -1.01
C VAL A 52 -4.75 -2.04 0.49
N ILE A 53 -5.03 -0.85 1.02
CA ILE A 53 -4.96 -0.59 2.46
C ILE A 53 -5.94 -1.47 3.22
N LYS A 54 -7.16 -1.63 2.71
CA LYS A 54 -8.15 -2.53 3.32
C LYS A 54 -7.66 -3.98 3.36
N GLU A 55 -7.01 -4.44 2.28
CA GLU A 55 -6.42 -5.78 2.22
C GLU A 55 -5.29 -5.93 3.24
N VAL A 56 -4.36 -4.98 3.31
CA VAL A 56 -3.22 -5.00 4.25
C VAL A 56 -3.66 -4.93 5.71
N ASN A 57 -4.61 -4.05 6.04
CA ASN A 57 -5.13 -3.93 7.41
C ASN A 57 -5.96 -5.16 7.84
N GLY A 58 -6.34 -6.02 6.89
CA GLY A 58 -6.96 -7.31 7.16
C GLY A 58 -5.96 -8.43 7.52
N LEU A 59 -4.66 -8.20 7.32
CA LEU A 59 -3.59 -9.13 7.68
C LEU A 59 -3.19 -8.94 9.14
N THR A 60 -2.71 -10.01 9.77
CA THR A 60 -2.01 -9.90 11.05
C THR A 60 -0.64 -9.25 10.87
N LEU A 61 -0.09 -8.62 11.91
CA LEU A 61 1.24 -8.00 11.86
C LEU A 61 2.31 -8.97 11.35
N THR A 62 2.30 -10.22 11.81
CA THR A 62 3.24 -11.27 11.34
C THR A 62 3.08 -11.56 9.85
N GLN A 63 1.85 -11.60 9.32
CA GLN A 63 1.63 -11.79 7.88
C GLN A 63 2.16 -10.59 7.08
N GLN A 64 1.97 -9.37 7.58
CA GLN A 64 2.51 -8.16 6.94
C GLN A 64 4.04 -8.19 6.88
N GLU A 65 4.70 -8.57 7.99
CA GLU A 65 6.17 -8.72 8.05
C GLU A 65 6.67 -9.81 7.09
N GLN A 66 5.98 -10.95 7.02
CA GLN A 66 6.32 -12.03 6.08
C GLN A 66 6.23 -11.59 4.63
N GLU A 67 5.20 -10.80 4.30
CA GLU A 67 5.04 -10.28 2.94
C GLU A 67 6.12 -9.25 2.58
N ILE A 68 6.56 -8.41 3.52
CA ILE A 68 7.69 -7.49 3.28
C ILE A 68 8.97 -8.28 3.00
N ALA A 69 9.20 -9.40 3.70
CA ALA A 69 10.40 -10.21 3.53
C ALA A 69 10.53 -10.86 2.14
N VAL A 70 9.43 -10.94 1.38
CA VAL A 70 9.40 -11.47 0.01
C VAL A 70 9.22 -10.39 -1.06
N LEU A 71 9.21 -9.11 -0.67
CA LEU A 71 9.26 -7.99 -1.61
C LEU A 71 10.73 -7.75 -2.00
N ASP A 72 11.09 -8.11 -3.24
CA ASP A 72 12.39 -7.78 -3.86
C ASP A 72 12.64 -6.26 -3.97
#